data_AF-W7EQJ9-F1
#
_entry.id   AF-W7EQJ9-F1
#
_cell.length_a   1.000
_cell.length_b   1.000
_cell.length_c   1.000
_cell.angle_alpha   90.00
_cell.angle_beta   90.00
_cell.angle_gamma   90.00
#
_symmetry.space_group_name_H-M   'P 1'
#
loop_
_entity.id
_entity.type
_entity.pdbx_description
1 polymer ?
#
loop_
_entity_poly.entity_id
_entity_poly.type
_entity_poly.pdbx_seq_one_letter_code
_entity_poly.pdbx_strand_id
1 'polypeptide(L)'
;MRTSVIILAPGLLTAVYATGGDRKHFPLHYKHPACDYVCSGNEPPLGCQNVTAHHCACGPFEYNGCYNDPHGGILLTERMSGRRFDEENRQESCAQTCYRWEYFAISDEICQCGDYLHKWATKVDAVQCRIPCAGSFTQFCAPLGLSMVYRK
;
A
#
# COMPACT_ATOMS: atom_id res chain seq x y z
N MET A 1 23.65 13.48 -20.30
CA MET A 1 23.27 14.83 -19.83
C MET A 1 23.05 15.71 -21.04
N ARG A 2 21.79 16.06 -21.33
CA ARG A 2 21.46 17.07 -22.35
C ARG A 2 20.48 18.04 -21.69
N THR A 3 20.97 19.22 -21.35
CA THR A 3 20.21 20.32 -20.77
C THR A 3 19.70 21.20 -21.90
N SER A 4 18.40 21.20 -22.14
CA SER A 4 17.75 22.18 -23.00
C SER A 4 17.10 23.23 -22.11
N VAL A 5 17.61 24.45 -22.16
CA VAL A 5 17.07 25.62 -21.45
C VAL A 5 16.14 26.34 -22.41
N ILE A 6 14.87 26.49 -22.04
CA ILE A 6 13.95 27.40 -22.73
C ILE A 6 13.76 28.60 -21.82
N ILE A 7 14.27 29.75 -22.25
CA ILE A 7 14.09 31.04 -21.59
C ILE A 7 12.83 31.67 -22.18
N LEU A 8 11.80 31.87 -21.35
CA LEU A 8 10.75 32.84 -21.62
C LEU A 8 10.79 33.89 -20.51
N ALA A 9 10.93 35.15 -20.96
CA ALA A 9 11.04 36.35 -20.14
C ALA A 9 9.74 36.60 -19.31
N PRO A 10 9.78 37.49 -18.30
CA PRO A 10 9.29 37.20 -16.96
C PRO A 10 7.92 37.82 -16.67
N GLY A 11 7.16 37.20 -15.77
CA GLY A 11 6.08 37.90 -15.07
C GLY A 11 4.78 37.13 -14.91
N LEU A 12 4.81 35.94 -14.30
CA LEU A 12 3.88 35.54 -13.24
C LEU A 12 4.36 34.21 -12.68
N LEU A 13 4.64 34.17 -11.38
CA LEU A 13 4.90 32.94 -10.64
C LEU A 13 3.62 32.09 -10.62
N THR A 14 3.50 31.16 -11.57
CA THR A 14 2.76 29.93 -11.35
C THR A 14 3.75 28.78 -11.45
N ALA A 15 4.08 28.20 -10.31
CA ALA A 15 4.81 26.94 -10.28
C ALA A 15 3.90 25.86 -10.89
N VAL A 16 4.04 25.61 -12.19
CA VAL A 16 3.48 24.42 -12.84
C VAL A 16 4.56 23.34 -12.75
N TYR A 17 4.50 22.52 -11.70
CA TYR A 17 5.22 21.26 -11.70
C TYR A 17 4.39 20.23 -12.46
N ALA A 18 4.63 20.13 -13.76
CA ALA A 18 4.31 18.92 -14.52
C ALA A 18 5.60 18.11 -14.64
N THR A 19 5.81 17.15 -13.75
CA THR A 19 6.85 16.15 -13.96
C THR A 19 6.34 15.16 -15.01
N GLY A 20 6.97 15.21 -16.18
CA GLY A 20 6.63 14.45 -17.36
C GLY A 20 6.44 12.96 -17.08
N GLY A 21 5.30 12.46 -17.53
CA GLY A 21 5.01 11.06 -17.61
C GLY A 21 5.63 10.42 -18.84
N ASP A 22 6.56 9.50 -18.63
CA ASP A 22 6.80 8.40 -19.57
C ASP A 22 5.71 7.35 -19.34
N ARG A 23 4.78 7.26 -20.30
CA ARG A 23 3.51 6.50 -20.23
C ARG A 23 3.64 4.96 -20.20
N LYS A 24 4.65 4.36 -19.56
CA LYS A 24 4.67 2.89 -19.40
C LYS A 24 5.14 2.32 -18.06
N HIS A 25 5.83 3.07 -17.19
CA HIS A 25 6.17 2.56 -15.85
C HIS A 25 6.32 3.73 -14.87
N PHE A 26 5.28 4.00 -14.08
CA PHE A 26 5.40 4.86 -12.91
C PHE A 26 5.56 3.95 -11.68
N PRO A 27 6.77 3.72 -11.15
CA PRO A 27 6.89 3.24 -9.79
C PRO A 27 6.30 4.35 -8.90
N LEU A 28 5.30 3.96 -8.12
CA LEU A 28 4.51 4.83 -7.27
C LEU A 28 5.40 5.37 -6.13
N HIS A 29 6.06 6.49 -6.37
CA HIS A 29 6.78 7.23 -5.33
C HIS A 29 5.80 8.09 -4.56
N TYR A 30 5.08 7.52 -3.60
CA TYR A 30 4.29 8.30 -2.65
C TYR A 30 4.99 8.39 -1.29
N LYS A 31 5.56 9.57 -1.01
CA LYS A 31 6.30 9.86 0.22
C LYS A 31 5.32 10.26 1.33
N HIS A 32 5.16 9.45 2.37
CA HIS A 32 4.41 9.86 3.55
C HIS A 32 5.31 10.75 4.44
N PRO A 33 4.86 11.93 4.90
CA PRO A 33 5.71 12.88 5.64
C PRO A 33 6.26 12.34 6.98
N ALA A 34 5.68 11.26 7.51
CA ALA A 34 6.15 10.60 8.74
C ALA A 34 7.07 9.37 8.51
N CYS A 35 7.10 8.80 7.29
CA CYS A 35 7.73 7.51 7.02
C CYS A 35 8.25 7.49 5.56
N ASP A 36 9.57 7.43 5.34
CA ASP A 36 10.23 7.54 4.03
C ASP A 36 10.30 6.18 3.28
N TYR A 37 9.15 5.54 3.07
CA TYR A 37 9.08 4.25 2.35
C TYR A 37 8.72 4.45 0.89
N VAL A 38 9.36 3.67 0.03
CA VAL A 38 8.95 3.48 -1.36
C VAL A 38 8.40 2.07 -1.47
N CYS A 39 7.10 1.96 -1.72
CA CYS A 39 6.48 0.69 -2.07
C CYS A 39 6.54 0.58 -3.59
N SER A 40 7.27 -0.41 -4.09
CA SER A 40 7.36 -0.69 -5.52
C SER A 40 7.28 -2.19 -5.71
N GLY A 41 6.24 -2.64 -6.39
CA GLY A 41 6.02 -4.03 -6.68
C GLY A 41 4.58 -4.28 -7.10
N ASN A 42 4.41 -5.23 -8.01
CA ASN A 42 3.11 -5.72 -8.46
C ASN A 42 2.91 -7.18 -8.02
N GLU A 43 3.83 -7.77 -7.24
CA GLU A 43 3.79 -9.19 -6.84
C GLU A 43 4.26 -9.36 -5.38
N PRO A 44 3.75 -10.38 -4.66
CA PRO A 44 4.32 -10.81 -3.39
C PRO A 44 5.80 -11.20 -3.52
N PRO A 45 6.67 -10.80 -2.57
CA PRO A 45 6.37 -9.88 -1.49
C PRO A 45 6.39 -8.45 -2.02
N LEU A 46 5.29 -7.72 -1.79
CA LEU A 46 5.38 -6.28 -1.73
C LEU A 46 6.16 -5.95 -0.46
N GLY A 47 7.48 -5.96 -0.57
CA GLY A 47 8.33 -5.32 0.40
C GLY A 47 8.30 -3.85 0.05
N CYS A 48 7.69 -3.01 0.88
CA CYS A 48 8.04 -1.60 0.85
C CYS A 48 9.54 -1.54 1.20
N GLN A 49 10.40 -1.35 0.20
CA GLN A 49 11.84 -1.39 0.42
C GLN A 49 12.23 -0.12 1.16
N ASN A 50 12.84 -0.33 2.32
CA ASN A 50 13.28 0.73 3.20
C ASN A 50 14.59 1.30 2.68
N VAL A 51 14.58 2.50 2.10
CA VAL A 51 15.83 3.14 1.65
C VAL A 51 16.44 4.04 2.73
N THR A 52 15.64 4.58 3.67
CA THR A 52 16.10 5.58 4.65
C THR A 52 15.22 5.77 5.91
N ALA A 53 14.41 4.80 6.35
CA ALA A 53 13.60 4.99 7.56
C ALA A 53 14.46 4.93 8.83
N HIS A 54 14.72 6.11 9.38
CA HIS A 54 15.49 6.33 10.61
C HIS A 54 14.59 6.38 11.87
N HIS A 55 13.29 6.11 11.74
CA HIS A 55 12.28 6.17 12.80
C HIS A 55 11.69 4.78 13.09
N CYS A 56 11.91 4.28 14.31
CA CYS A 56 11.56 2.92 14.76
C CYS A 56 10.05 2.57 14.70
N ALA A 57 9.16 3.57 14.57
CA ALA A 57 7.71 3.37 14.49
C ALA A 57 7.24 2.93 13.08
N CYS A 58 8.04 3.19 12.07
CA CYS A 58 7.80 2.73 10.72
C CYS A 58 8.73 1.54 10.50
N GLY A 59 8.18 0.35 10.29
CA GLY A 59 8.89 -0.81 9.77
C GLY A 59 8.28 -1.15 8.40
N PRO A 60 9.05 -1.67 7.43
CA PRO A 60 8.46 -2.11 6.18
C PRO A 60 7.51 -3.28 6.45
N PHE A 61 6.35 -3.28 5.82
CA PHE A 61 5.48 -4.44 5.85
C PHE A 61 5.97 -5.50 4.85
N GLU A 62 5.98 -6.75 5.27
CA GLU A 62 6.28 -7.93 4.48
C GLU A 62 5.01 -8.79 4.30
N TYR A 63 4.91 -9.45 3.14
CA TYR A 63 3.78 -10.33 2.87
C TYR A 63 3.79 -11.54 3.80
N ASN A 64 2.72 -11.68 4.60
CA ASN A 64 2.59 -12.74 5.59
C ASN A 64 1.82 -13.95 5.05
N GLY A 65 0.82 -13.71 4.20
CA GLY A 65 0.07 -14.77 3.53
C GLY A 65 -1.31 -14.33 3.00
N CYS A 66 -1.96 -15.26 2.31
CA CYS A 66 -3.35 -15.18 1.89
C CYS A 66 -4.20 -15.98 2.88
N TYR A 67 -5.28 -15.39 3.37
CA TYR A 67 -6.10 -15.96 4.42
C TYR A 67 -7.59 -15.90 4.11
N ASN A 68 -8.35 -16.87 4.64
CA ASN A 68 -9.80 -16.75 4.72
C ASN A 68 -10.17 -15.58 5.63
N ASP A 69 -11.07 -14.71 5.15
CA ASP A 69 -11.66 -13.59 5.88
C ASP A 69 -13.12 -13.36 5.46
N PRO A 70 -14.04 -14.30 5.78
CA PRO A 70 -15.43 -14.21 5.34
C PRO A 70 -16.18 -13.00 5.91
N HIS A 71 -15.63 -12.32 6.92
CA HIS A 71 -16.27 -11.22 7.63
C HIS A 71 -15.56 -9.87 7.47
N GLY A 72 -14.45 -9.83 6.71
CA GLY A 72 -13.63 -8.63 6.52
C GLY A 72 -12.99 -8.12 7.81
N GLY A 73 -12.72 -8.99 8.78
CA GLY A 73 -12.34 -8.67 10.16
C GLY A 73 -11.25 -9.58 10.71
N ILE A 74 -10.29 -9.95 9.87
CA ILE A 74 -9.21 -10.89 10.23
C ILE A 74 -8.17 -10.29 11.20
N LEU A 75 -8.12 -8.97 11.32
CA LEU A 75 -7.20 -8.28 12.23
C LEU A 75 -7.89 -7.77 13.48
N LEU A 76 -7.22 -7.92 14.61
CA LEU A 76 -7.60 -7.46 15.94
C LEU A 76 -6.69 -6.31 16.38
N THR A 77 -7.18 -5.44 17.25
CA THR A 77 -6.36 -4.42 17.92
C THR A 77 -6.92 -4.13 19.31
N GLU A 78 -6.05 -3.70 20.22
CA GLU A 78 -6.45 -3.17 21.52
C GLU A 78 -6.96 -1.71 21.43
N ARG A 79 -6.81 -1.09 20.25
CA ARG A 79 -7.36 0.24 19.90
C ARG A 79 -8.58 0.07 18.98
N MET A 80 -9.24 1.16 18.58
CA MET A 80 -10.29 1.06 17.55
C MET A 80 -9.67 0.50 16.25
N SER A 81 -10.18 -0.65 15.80
CA SER A 81 -9.83 -1.26 14.52
C SER A 81 -10.18 -0.31 13.38
N GLY A 82 -9.20 0.03 12.55
CA GLY A 82 -9.42 0.77 11.33
C GLY A 82 -9.83 -0.19 10.22
N ARG A 83 -11.14 -0.37 10.01
CA ARG A 83 -11.68 -0.92 8.76
C ARG A 83 -12.11 0.24 7.89
N ARG A 84 -11.63 0.29 6.66
CA ARG A 84 -12.05 1.26 5.65
C ARG A 84 -12.54 0.52 4.41
N PHE A 85 -13.69 0.96 3.92
CA PHE A 85 -14.17 0.61 2.59
C PHE A 85 -13.74 1.71 1.63
N ASP A 86 -13.15 1.32 0.51
CA ASP A 86 -12.65 2.23 -0.52
C ASP A 86 -12.73 1.55 -1.89
N GLU A 87 -13.60 2.04 -2.77
CA GLU A 87 -13.70 1.52 -4.14
C GLU A 87 -12.45 1.85 -4.97
N GLU A 88 -11.55 2.69 -4.46
CA GLU A 88 -10.24 2.96 -5.05
C GLU A 88 -9.08 2.44 -4.17
N ASN A 89 -9.32 1.35 -3.43
CA ASN A 89 -8.34 0.77 -2.52
C ASN A 89 -7.06 0.34 -3.27
N ARG A 90 -5.92 0.58 -2.62
CA ARG A 90 -4.57 0.25 -3.10
C ARG A 90 -3.75 -0.24 -1.93
N GLN A 91 -2.78 -1.10 -2.19
CA GLN A 91 -1.91 -1.67 -1.14
C GLN A 91 -1.11 -0.59 -0.44
N GLU A 92 -0.63 0.39 -1.20
CA GLU A 92 0.16 1.51 -0.70
C GLU A 92 -0.65 2.41 0.24
N SER A 93 -1.86 2.79 -0.16
CA SER A 93 -2.72 3.64 0.68
C SER A 93 -3.16 2.90 1.95
N CYS A 94 -3.38 1.58 1.86
CA CYS A 94 -3.71 0.76 3.02
C CYS A 94 -2.52 0.63 3.98
N ALA A 95 -1.33 0.29 3.49
CA ALA A 95 -0.10 0.21 4.29
C ALA A 95 0.23 1.56 4.96
N GLN A 96 0.08 2.67 4.23
CA GLN A 96 0.25 4.02 4.77
C GLN A 96 -0.77 4.34 5.85
N THR A 97 -2.03 3.96 5.66
CA THR A 97 -3.07 4.17 6.68
C THR A 97 -2.75 3.36 7.93
N CYS A 98 -2.28 2.12 7.75
CA CYS A 98 -2.02 1.17 8.83
C CYS A 98 -0.61 1.24 9.43
N TYR A 99 0.19 2.26 9.11
CA TYR A 99 1.60 2.36 9.53
C TYR A 99 1.83 2.33 11.04
N ARG A 100 0.82 2.54 11.89
CA ARG A 100 0.94 2.50 13.37
C ARG A 100 0.65 1.13 13.98
N TRP A 101 0.19 0.19 13.17
CA TRP A 101 -0.18 -1.16 13.60
C TRP A 101 0.90 -2.17 13.18
N GLU A 102 0.87 -3.36 13.77
CA GLU A 102 1.78 -4.48 13.42
C GLU A 102 1.41 -5.13 12.09
N TYR A 103 0.10 -5.17 11.77
CA TYR A 103 -0.45 -5.78 10.57
C TYR A 103 -1.31 -4.80 9.78
N PHE A 104 -1.33 -5.01 8.47
CA PHE A 104 -2.47 -4.60 7.64
C PHE A 104 -2.97 -5.79 6.83
N ALA A 105 -4.26 -5.77 6.51
CA ALA A 105 -4.88 -6.74 5.63
C ALA A 105 -5.68 -6.00 4.57
N ILE A 106 -5.62 -6.52 3.34
CA ILE A 106 -6.27 -5.89 2.20
C ILE A 106 -7.04 -6.91 1.37
N SER A 107 -8.27 -6.53 1.02
CA SER A 107 -9.09 -7.12 -0.02
C SER A 107 -9.63 -6.02 -0.94
N ASP A 108 -10.32 -6.42 -2.00
CA ASP A 108 -10.76 -5.59 -3.14
C ASP A 108 -11.08 -4.15 -2.74
N GLU A 109 -12.07 -4.00 -1.86
CA GLU A 109 -12.52 -2.69 -1.37
C GLU A 109 -12.19 -2.47 0.12
N ILE A 110 -11.63 -3.46 0.82
CA ILE A 110 -11.46 -3.40 2.28
C ILE A 110 -9.99 -3.26 2.65
N CYS A 111 -9.67 -2.22 3.41
CA CYS A 111 -8.42 -2.08 4.13
C CYS A 111 -8.65 -2.25 5.63
N GLN A 112 -7.82 -3.06 6.28
CA GLN A 112 -7.88 -3.35 7.72
C GLN A 112 -6.53 -3.11 8.37
N CYS A 113 -6.53 -2.49 9.55
CA CYS A 113 -5.34 -2.34 10.41
C CYS A 113 -5.53 -3.09 11.73
N GLY A 114 -4.48 -3.73 12.24
CA GLY A 114 -4.53 -4.34 13.56
C GLY A 114 -3.18 -4.79 14.10
N ASP A 115 -3.13 -5.06 15.40
CA ASP A 115 -1.91 -5.46 16.11
C ASP A 115 -1.77 -6.98 16.17
N TYR A 116 -2.86 -7.73 15.94
CA TYR A 116 -2.88 -9.18 16.00
C TYR A 116 -3.69 -9.77 14.85
N LEU A 117 -3.20 -10.88 14.30
CA LEU A 117 -3.98 -11.72 13.39
C LEU A 117 -4.90 -12.64 14.20
N HIS A 118 -6.18 -12.74 13.84
CA HIS A 118 -7.14 -13.59 14.55
C HIS A 118 -6.71 -15.06 14.53
N LYS A 119 -6.92 -15.78 15.63
CA LYS A 119 -6.57 -17.22 15.73
C LYS A 119 -7.33 -18.13 14.75
N TRP A 120 -8.49 -17.71 14.26
CA TRP A 120 -9.26 -18.48 13.25
C TRP A 120 -8.74 -18.26 11.82
N ALA A 121 -7.84 -17.29 11.61
CA ALA A 121 -7.25 -16.99 10.32
C ALA A 121 -6.52 -18.23 9.78
N THR A 122 -7.09 -18.82 8.74
CA THR A 122 -6.53 -20.01 8.09
C THR A 122 -5.90 -19.59 6.76
N LYS A 123 -4.64 -19.95 6.55
CA LYS A 123 -3.95 -19.71 5.28
C LYS A 123 -4.60 -20.48 4.15
N VAL A 124 -4.67 -19.86 2.99
CA VAL A 124 -5.05 -20.49 1.73
C VAL A 124 -3.96 -20.26 0.68
N ASP A 125 -4.13 -20.79 -0.53
CA ASP A 125 -3.11 -20.63 -1.58
C ASP A 125 -2.99 -19.15 -1.98
N ALA A 126 -1.75 -18.65 -2.10
CA ALA A 126 -1.48 -17.26 -2.42
C ALA A 126 -2.10 -16.82 -3.77
N VAL A 127 -2.26 -17.74 -4.72
CA VAL A 127 -2.91 -17.49 -6.01
C VAL A 127 -4.36 -17.03 -5.85
N GLN A 128 -5.05 -17.47 -4.79
CA GLN A 128 -6.44 -17.09 -4.54
C GLN A 128 -6.60 -15.63 -4.12
N CYS A 129 -5.54 -14.98 -3.64
CA CYS A 129 -5.52 -13.57 -3.28
C CYS A 129 -4.89 -12.67 -4.36
N ARG A 130 -4.88 -13.08 -5.63
CA ARG A 130 -4.27 -12.30 -6.72
C ARG A 130 -5.30 -11.77 -7.71
N ILE A 131 -6.22 -10.94 -7.25
CA ILE A 131 -7.09 -10.15 -8.15
C ILE A 131 -6.56 -8.71 -8.24
N PRO A 132 -6.80 -7.96 -9.33
CA PRO A 132 -6.48 -6.54 -9.37
C PRO A 132 -7.17 -5.80 -8.21
N CYS A 133 -6.49 -4.83 -7.59
CA CYS A 133 -7.12 -3.95 -6.62
C CYS A 133 -8.08 -2.97 -7.30
N ALA A 134 -9.18 -2.61 -6.65
CA ALA A 134 -10.18 -1.67 -7.19
C ALA A 134 -9.57 -0.31 -7.62
N GLY A 135 -8.61 0.23 -6.85
CA GLY A 135 -7.90 1.46 -7.20
C GLY A 135 -6.72 1.29 -8.18
N SER A 136 -6.21 0.07 -8.39
CA SER A 136 -5.00 -0.12 -9.19
C SER A 136 -4.97 -1.47 -9.90
N PHE A 137 -4.97 -1.40 -11.24
CA PHE A 137 -4.82 -2.59 -12.10
C PHE A 137 -3.42 -3.21 -12.07
N THR A 138 -2.42 -2.54 -11.48
CA THR A 138 -1.06 -3.05 -11.38
C THR A 138 -0.77 -3.68 -10.01
N GLN A 139 -1.62 -3.46 -9.02
CA GLN A 139 -1.48 -4.03 -7.68
C GLN A 139 -2.47 -5.19 -7.51
N PHE A 140 -2.11 -6.19 -6.70
CA PHE A 140 -2.98 -7.33 -6.42
C PHE A 140 -3.60 -7.22 -5.04
N CYS A 141 -4.90 -7.43 -4.92
CA CYS A 141 -5.64 -7.53 -3.67
C CYS A 141 -6.28 -8.91 -3.56
N ALA A 142 -6.72 -9.27 -2.35
CA ALA A 142 -7.59 -10.43 -2.20
C ALA A 142 -9.03 -10.12 -2.66
N PRO A 143 -9.78 -11.08 -3.18
CA PRO A 143 -11.23 -10.90 -3.36
C PRO A 143 -11.93 -10.78 -1.99
N LEU A 144 -13.15 -10.24 -1.98
CA LEU A 144 -14.00 -10.25 -0.78
C LEU A 144 -14.16 -11.67 -0.24
N GLY A 145 -14.06 -11.83 1.08
CA GLY A 145 -14.05 -13.13 1.75
C GLY A 145 -12.66 -13.74 1.94
N LEU A 146 -11.63 -13.17 1.30
CA LEU A 146 -10.22 -13.43 1.56
C LEU A 146 -9.51 -12.14 1.97
N SER A 147 -8.29 -12.27 2.49
CA SER A 147 -7.43 -11.13 2.79
C SER A 147 -5.97 -11.46 2.53
N MET A 148 -5.27 -10.54 1.85
CA MET A 148 -3.81 -10.52 1.83
C MET A 148 -3.34 -9.84 3.10
N VAL A 149 -2.64 -10.57 3.97
CA VAL A 149 -2.12 -10.06 5.24
C VAL A 149 -0.64 -9.73 5.09
N TYR A 150 -0.25 -8.60 5.65
CA TYR A 150 1.11 -8.13 5.72
C TYR A 150 1.46 -7.79 7.17
N ARG A 151 2.74 -7.96 7.53
CA ARG A 151 3.27 -7.76 8.88
C ARG A 151 4.58 -6.98 8.83
N LYS A 152 4.83 -6.10 9.79
CA LYS A 152 6.16 -5.47 9.96
C LYS A 152 7.26 -6.44 10.41
#